data_AF-A0A7W4EBC7-F1
#
_entry.id   AF-A0A7W4EBC7-F1
#
_cell.length_a   1.000
_cell.length_b   1.000
_cell.length_c   1.000
_cell.angle_alpha   90.00
_cell.angle_beta   90.00
_cell.angle_gamma   90.00
#
_symmetry.space_group_name_H-M   'P 1'
#
loop_
_entity.id
_entity.type
_entity.pdbx_description
1 polymer ?
#
loop_
_entity_poly.entity_id
_entity_poly.type
_entity_poly.pdbx_seq_one_letter_code
_entity_poly.pdbx_strand_id
1 'polypeptide(L)'
;MLSFLLYGILGFQELKLSLLEPNQRSVEQVYTAELQSSPYVKMKGVPSTFTTLFGEYQAPTILKKYNPDLALSATGNFNEIESFRFPLIYPELEGYFPYTAIELPTRLDLTQKEKNVLKSQYLLVIAHTDLERTALGFYYDGKLTLATFISIGKKNMRSKEGIFSLRHDSIFYRSRMFNGEPMPYALRYSGPYFLHRGESDGTYRSHGCVRVPGIYQKWLYEHLPSSGADLRIIVHKPYEITLFKK
;
A
#
# COMPACT_ATOMS: atom_id res chain seq x y z
N MET A 1 -0.62 13.11 42.27
CA MET A 1 -0.78 13.89 41.03
C MET A 1 0.59 13.90 40.36
N LEU A 2 0.86 13.41 39.16
CA LEU A 2 0.08 13.03 37.99
C LEU A 2 0.80 11.82 37.36
N SER A 3 0.08 10.74 37.08
CA SER A 3 0.55 9.64 36.25
C SER A 3 0.36 10.06 34.80
N PHE A 4 1.45 10.35 34.08
CA PHE A 4 1.39 10.55 32.63
C PHE A 4 1.38 9.18 31.95
N LEU A 5 0.17 8.78 31.58
CA LEU A 5 -0.15 7.59 30.81
C LEU A 5 0.63 7.53 29.49
N LEU A 6 1.27 6.40 29.27
CA LEU A 6 1.96 5.98 28.04
C LEU A 6 0.94 5.64 26.92
N TYR A 7 -0.01 6.53 26.62
CA TYR A 7 -1.06 6.34 25.58
C TYR A 7 -0.71 7.03 24.24
N GLY A 8 0.54 7.48 24.06
CA GLY A 8 0.83 8.60 23.16
C GLY A 8 0.94 8.36 21.65
N ILE A 9 1.03 7.11 21.15
CA ILE A 9 1.29 6.89 19.70
C ILE A 9 0.30 5.90 19.09
N LEU A 10 0.11 4.72 19.70
CA LEU A 10 -0.86 3.73 19.22
C LEU A 10 -2.30 4.27 19.24
N GLY A 11 -2.70 4.93 20.34
CA GLY A 11 -4.03 5.51 20.46
C GLY A 11 -4.30 6.68 19.50
N PHE A 12 -3.26 7.45 19.15
CA PHE A 12 -3.38 8.54 18.17
C PHE A 12 -3.59 8.03 16.74
N GLN A 13 -2.93 6.93 16.39
CA GLN A 13 -3.02 6.32 15.06
C GLN A 13 -4.39 5.64 14.84
N GLU A 14 -4.89 4.92 15.85
CA GLU A 14 -6.25 4.36 15.85
C GLU A 14 -7.32 5.46 15.81
N LEU A 15 -7.12 6.56 16.54
CA LEU A 15 -8.02 7.71 16.48
C LEU A 15 -8.03 8.33 15.07
N LYS A 16 -6.86 8.49 14.43
CA LYS A 16 -6.78 9.04 13.07
C LYS A 16 -7.46 8.14 12.04
N LEU A 17 -7.32 6.82 12.15
CA LEU A 17 -7.98 5.86 11.26
C LEU A 17 -9.50 5.80 11.48
N SER A 18 -9.95 5.87 12.73
CA SER A 18 -11.40 5.86 13.05
C SER A 18 -12.11 7.16 12.66
N LEU A 19 -11.38 8.28 12.59
CA LEU A 19 -11.87 9.59 12.10
C LEU A 19 -11.90 9.71 10.56
N LEU A 20 -11.48 8.69 9.81
CA LEU A 20 -11.67 8.67 8.36
C LEU A 20 -13.17 8.51 8.06
N GLU A 21 -13.84 9.63 7.86
CA GLU A 21 -15.28 9.71 7.61
C GLU A 21 -15.69 8.83 6.40
N PRO A 22 -16.73 7.97 6.52
CA PRO A 22 -17.14 7.01 5.50
C PRO A 22 -17.41 7.58 4.09
N ASN A 23 -17.76 8.87 4.00
CA ASN A 23 -18.19 9.53 2.77
C ASN A 23 -17.15 10.48 2.16
N GLN A 24 -16.04 10.75 2.85
CA GLN A 24 -14.88 11.41 2.25
C GLN A 24 -13.84 10.34 1.94
N ARG A 25 -13.92 9.79 0.73
CA ARG A 25 -12.81 9.05 0.12
C ARG A 25 -11.58 9.95 0.21
N SER A 26 -10.69 9.62 1.15
CA SER A 26 -9.72 10.55 1.71
C SER A 26 -8.69 10.94 0.68
N VAL A 27 -8.75 12.20 0.27
CA VAL A 27 -7.68 12.85 -0.47
C VAL A 27 -6.74 13.42 0.57
N GLU A 28 -5.54 12.87 0.62
CA GLU A 28 -4.48 13.33 1.52
C GLU A 28 -3.68 14.44 0.82
N GLN A 29 -3.29 15.45 1.58
CA GLN A 29 -2.32 16.45 1.16
C GLN A 29 -1.00 16.18 1.88
N VAL A 30 0.09 16.16 1.14
CA VAL A 30 1.44 15.88 1.67
C VAL A 30 2.34 17.04 1.30
N TYR A 31 3.01 17.60 2.31
CA TYR A 31 4.05 18.59 2.10
C TYR A 31 5.38 17.89 1.82
N THR A 32 6.10 18.33 0.80
CA THR A 32 7.36 17.70 0.37
C THR A 32 8.46 17.84 1.43
N ALA A 33 8.34 18.84 2.30
CA ALA A 33 9.15 18.97 3.51
C ALA A 33 9.11 17.72 4.40
N GLU A 34 7.95 17.05 4.49
CA GLU A 34 7.78 15.81 5.26
C GLU A 34 8.54 14.63 4.64
N LEU A 35 8.86 14.70 3.35
CA LEU A 35 9.62 13.66 2.65
C LEU A 35 11.14 13.86 2.74
N GLN A 36 11.62 14.98 3.29
CA GLN A 36 13.06 15.26 3.35
C GLN A 36 13.84 14.31 4.27
N SER A 37 13.18 13.77 5.30
CA SER A 37 13.75 12.75 6.19
C SER A 37 13.55 11.32 5.69
N SER A 38 12.79 11.15 4.61
CA SER A 38 12.40 9.85 4.09
C SER A 38 13.52 9.17 3.27
N PRO A 39 13.36 7.88 2.96
CA PRO A 39 14.21 7.18 2.01
C PRO A 39 14.31 7.81 0.61
N TYR A 40 13.35 8.64 0.17
CA TYR A 40 13.44 9.33 -1.13
C TYR A 40 14.62 10.29 -1.22
N VAL A 41 15.05 10.87 -0.09
CA VAL A 41 16.17 11.81 -0.04
C VAL A 41 17.40 11.14 0.57
N LYS A 42 17.21 10.31 1.59
CA LYS A 42 18.32 9.75 2.38
C LYS A 42 18.89 8.45 1.82
N MET A 43 18.23 7.80 0.85
CA MET A 43 18.62 6.47 0.38
C MET A 43 18.99 6.46 -1.11
N LYS A 44 20.26 6.17 -1.40
CA LYS A 44 20.73 5.97 -2.79
C LYS A 44 19.94 4.86 -3.50
N GLY A 45 19.49 5.13 -4.72
CA GLY A 45 18.73 4.18 -5.54
C GLY A 45 17.21 4.27 -5.35
N VAL A 46 16.71 5.31 -4.68
CA VAL A 46 15.29 5.58 -4.50
C VAL A 46 14.97 6.90 -5.24
N PRO A 47 14.53 6.85 -6.51
CA PRO A 47 14.21 8.08 -7.25
C PRO A 47 13.07 8.87 -6.59
N SER A 48 13.11 10.19 -6.71
CA SER A 48 12.08 11.12 -6.22
C SER A 48 11.14 11.59 -7.34
N THR A 49 10.66 10.66 -8.18
CA THR A 49 9.71 10.97 -9.26
C THR A 49 8.29 10.61 -8.88
N PHE A 50 7.31 11.29 -9.48
CA PHE A 50 5.90 10.94 -9.27
C PHE A 50 5.53 9.54 -9.71
N THR A 51 6.14 9.00 -10.78
CA THR A 51 5.96 7.59 -11.17
C THR A 51 6.38 6.62 -10.07
N THR A 52 7.47 6.90 -9.33
CA THR A 52 7.86 6.03 -8.21
C THR A 52 7.04 6.25 -6.94
N LEU A 53 6.51 7.46 -6.78
CA LEU A 53 5.69 7.85 -5.64
C LEU A 53 4.27 7.28 -5.74
N PHE A 54 3.63 7.43 -6.90
CA PHE A 54 2.24 7.05 -7.15
C PHE A 54 2.08 5.77 -7.97
N GLY A 55 3.15 5.29 -8.62
CA GLY A 55 3.12 4.13 -9.51
C GLY A 55 2.97 4.58 -10.95
N GLU A 56 3.70 3.95 -11.85
CA GLU A 56 3.83 4.37 -13.26
C GLU A 56 2.47 4.50 -13.95
N TYR A 57 1.58 3.54 -13.70
CA TYR A 57 0.23 3.51 -14.26
C TYR A 57 -0.70 4.56 -13.65
N GLN A 58 -0.57 4.85 -12.36
CA GLN A 58 -1.52 5.69 -11.61
C GLN A 58 -1.13 7.17 -11.62
N ALA A 59 0.17 7.47 -11.73
CA ALA A 59 0.71 8.81 -11.58
C ALA A 59 0.06 9.84 -12.51
N PRO A 60 -0.14 9.61 -13.83
CA PRO A 60 -0.77 10.58 -14.70
C PRO A 60 -2.19 10.96 -14.25
N THR A 61 -3.00 9.95 -13.87
CA THR A 61 -4.37 10.16 -13.38
C THR A 61 -4.39 10.93 -12.07
N ILE A 62 -3.50 10.58 -11.13
CA ILE A 62 -3.44 11.24 -9.82
C ILE A 62 -3.03 12.71 -9.98
N LEU A 63 -1.99 12.98 -10.77
CA LEU A 63 -1.53 14.35 -11.03
C LEU A 63 -2.63 15.18 -11.69
N LYS A 64 -3.24 14.67 -12.77
CA LYS A 64 -4.28 15.41 -13.51
C LYS A 64 -5.53 15.67 -12.67
N LYS A 65 -5.99 14.70 -11.89
CA LYS A 65 -7.28 14.77 -11.17
C LYS A 65 -7.17 15.49 -9.83
N TYR A 66 -6.06 15.32 -9.11
CA TYR A 66 -5.91 15.83 -7.74
C TYR A 66 -4.94 17.00 -7.64
N ASN A 67 -4.17 17.30 -8.69
CA ASN A 67 -3.24 18.42 -8.73
C ASN A 67 -3.38 19.24 -10.03
N PRO A 68 -4.62 19.59 -10.46
CA PRO A 68 -4.84 20.24 -11.76
C PRO A 68 -4.16 21.61 -11.86
N ASP A 69 -3.93 22.26 -10.72
CA ASP A 69 -3.32 23.59 -10.62
C ASP A 69 -1.79 23.54 -10.76
N LEU A 70 -1.20 22.34 -10.76
CA LEU A 70 0.24 22.14 -10.87
C LEU A 70 0.56 21.56 -12.25
N ALA A 71 1.40 22.26 -13.04
CA ALA A 71 1.86 21.79 -14.36
C ALA A 71 2.91 20.67 -14.23
N LEU A 72 2.52 19.53 -13.67
CA LEU A 72 3.43 18.44 -13.29
C LEU A 72 3.53 17.36 -14.37
N SER A 73 4.76 16.90 -14.60
CA SER A 73 5.02 15.66 -15.35
C SER A 73 5.08 14.48 -14.39
N ALA A 74 4.57 13.31 -14.82
CA ALA A 74 4.69 12.06 -14.06
C ALA A 74 6.15 11.65 -13.79
N THR A 75 7.08 12.00 -14.68
CA THR A 75 8.52 11.76 -14.49
C THR A 75 9.23 12.91 -13.77
N GLY A 76 8.51 13.99 -13.46
CA GLY A 76 9.02 15.15 -12.75
C GLY A 76 9.44 14.82 -11.32
N ASN A 77 10.41 15.59 -10.83
CA ASN A 77 10.93 15.48 -9.48
C ASN A 77 9.97 16.14 -8.49
N PHE A 78 9.41 15.38 -7.56
CA PHE A 78 8.48 15.93 -6.57
C PHE A 78 9.18 16.75 -5.48
N ASN A 79 10.51 16.85 -5.45
CA ASN A 79 11.20 17.75 -4.50
C ASN A 79 11.10 19.22 -4.90
N GLU A 80 10.62 19.53 -6.10
CA GLU A 80 10.53 20.90 -6.67
C GLU A 80 9.18 21.57 -6.41
N ILE A 81 8.27 20.91 -5.71
CA ILE A 81 6.93 21.41 -5.37
C ILE A 81 6.78 21.52 -3.87
N GLU A 82 5.87 22.37 -3.41
CA GLU A 82 5.61 22.55 -1.98
C GLU A 82 4.78 21.40 -1.40
N SER A 83 3.68 21.07 -2.07
CA SER A 83 2.79 19.99 -1.66
C SER A 83 2.07 19.38 -2.85
N PHE A 84 1.52 18.19 -2.64
CA PHE A 84 0.68 17.51 -3.61
C PHE A 84 -0.42 16.73 -2.90
N ARG A 85 -1.48 16.41 -3.65
CA ARG A 85 -2.63 15.63 -3.19
C ARG A 85 -2.67 14.26 -3.85
N PHE A 86 -3.13 13.25 -3.12
CA PHE A 86 -3.38 11.92 -3.66
C PHE A 86 -4.58 11.26 -2.96
N PRO A 87 -5.35 10.40 -3.65
CA PRO A 87 -6.41 9.64 -3.02
C PRO A 87 -5.85 8.40 -2.32
N LEU A 88 -6.34 8.07 -1.12
CA LEU A 88 -6.00 6.79 -0.49
C LEU A 88 -6.56 5.59 -1.25
N ILE A 89 -7.74 5.74 -1.86
CA ILE A 89 -8.34 4.73 -2.75
C ILE A 89 -8.18 5.24 -4.18
N TYR A 90 -7.31 4.60 -4.98
CA TYR A 90 -7.16 4.94 -6.38
C TYR A 90 -8.52 4.77 -7.10
N PRO A 91 -9.03 5.77 -7.85
CA PRO A 91 -10.41 5.79 -8.33
C PRO A 91 -10.86 4.57 -9.13
N GLU A 92 -9.95 3.97 -9.90
CA GLU A 92 -10.28 2.78 -10.68
C GLU A 92 -10.58 1.57 -9.80
N LEU A 93 -9.93 1.48 -8.62
CA LEU A 93 -10.05 0.37 -7.68
C LEU A 93 -11.30 0.42 -6.81
N GLU A 94 -12.02 1.55 -6.77
CA GLU A 94 -13.33 1.65 -6.13
C GLU A 94 -14.35 0.67 -6.73
N GLY A 95 -14.21 0.38 -8.04
CA GLY A 95 -15.05 -0.58 -8.73
C GLY A 95 -14.69 -2.03 -8.46
N TYR A 96 -13.52 -2.31 -7.86
CA TYR A 96 -13.00 -3.65 -7.63
C TYR A 96 -13.13 -4.09 -6.18
N PHE A 97 -12.66 -3.27 -5.24
CA PHE A 97 -12.75 -3.56 -3.82
C PHE A 97 -14.08 -3.04 -3.26
N PRO A 98 -14.92 -3.89 -2.64
CA PRO A 98 -16.14 -3.42 -2.00
C PRO A 98 -15.81 -2.54 -0.79
N TYR A 99 -16.76 -1.71 -0.35
CA TYR A 99 -16.54 -0.82 0.78
C TYR A 99 -16.30 -1.60 2.08
N THR A 100 -16.93 -2.77 2.23
CA THR A 100 -16.76 -3.60 3.42
C THR A 100 -16.02 -4.91 3.10
N ALA A 101 -15.14 -5.34 4.00
CA ALA A 101 -14.36 -6.57 3.83
C ALA A 101 -15.26 -7.81 3.77
N ILE A 102 -16.41 -7.80 4.47
CA ILE A 102 -17.35 -8.92 4.46
C ILE A 102 -18.03 -9.12 3.10
N GLU A 103 -18.03 -8.11 2.24
CA GLU A 103 -18.53 -8.18 0.86
C GLU A 103 -17.48 -8.67 -0.14
N LEU A 104 -16.20 -8.86 0.26
CA LEU A 104 -15.15 -9.39 -0.62
C LEU A 104 -15.52 -10.71 -1.31
N PRO A 105 -16.23 -11.67 -0.68
CA PRO A 105 -16.71 -12.87 -1.35
C PRO A 105 -17.67 -12.63 -2.52
N THR A 106 -18.23 -11.42 -2.67
CA THR A 106 -19.03 -11.05 -3.84
C THR A 106 -18.17 -10.67 -5.05
N ARG A 107 -16.86 -10.43 -4.84
CA ARG A 107 -15.90 -9.98 -5.87
C ARG A 107 -14.74 -10.96 -6.08
N LEU A 108 -14.46 -11.81 -5.10
CA LEU A 108 -13.36 -12.78 -5.07
C LEU A 108 -13.89 -14.14 -4.63
N ASP A 109 -13.44 -15.21 -5.29
CA ASP A 109 -13.72 -16.59 -4.86
C ASP A 109 -12.79 -17.01 -3.71
N LEU A 110 -13.04 -16.45 -2.53
CA LEU A 110 -12.24 -16.70 -1.34
C LEU A 110 -12.48 -18.11 -0.77
N THR A 111 -11.38 -18.77 -0.41
CA THR A 111 -11.39 -20.02 0.36
C THR A 111 -12.01 -19.80 1.74
N GLN A 112 -12.47 -20.87 2.40
CA GLN A 112 -12.99 -20.78 3.76
C GLN A 112 -11.96 -20.21 4.75
N LYS A 113 -10.68 -20.53 4.57
CA LYS A 113 -9.60 -20.01 5.41
C LYS A 113 -9.45 -18.49 5.26
N GLU A 114 -9.56 -17.98 4.04
CA GLU A 114 -9.50 -16.54 3.75
C GLU A 114 -10.73 -15.82 4.32
N LYS A 115 -11.92 -16.40 4.16
CA LYS A 115 -13.17 -15.87 4.75
C LYS A 115 -13.07 -15.70 6.27
N ASN A 116 -12.40 -16.63 6.96
CA ASN A 116 -12.27 -16.59 8.42
C ASN A 116 -11.47 -15.40 8.95
N VAL A 117 -10.60 -14.80 8.13
CA VAL A 117 -9.77 -13.64 8.52
C VAL A 117 -10.31 -12.31 8.01
N LEU A 118 -11.47 -12.27 7.34
CA LEU A 118 -12.07 -11.01 6.85
C LEU A 118 -12.44 -10.03 7.97
N LYS A 119 -12.63 -10.54 9.19
CA LYS A 119 -12.92 -9.76 10.39
C LYS A 119 -11.69 -9.20 11.11
N SER A 120 -10.49 -9.41 10.56
CA SER A 120 -9.26 -8.89 11.17
C SER A 120 -9.32 -7.37 11.21
N GLN A 121 -8.90 -6.78 12.32
CA GLN A 121 -8.89 -5.32 12.50
C GLN A 121 -8.09 -4.63 11.39
N TYR A 122 -6.95 -5.21 11.02
CA TYR A 122 -6.13 -4.73 9.91
C TYR A 122 -6.00 -5.84 8.87
N LEU A 123 -6.61 -5.64 7.70
CA LEU A 123 -6.63 -6.63 6.64
C LEU A 123 -6.13 -6.04 5.32
N LEU A 124 -5.06 -6.62 4.77
CA LEU A 124 -4.62 -6.37 3.40
C LEU A 124 -5.09 -7.52 2.51
N VAL A 125 -5.55 -7.20 1.30
CA VAL A 125 -5.95 -8.17 0.29
C VAL A 125 -5.24 -7.84 -1.02
N ILE A 126 -4.47 -8.80 -1.53
CA ILE A 126 -3.84 -8.75 -2.84
C ILE A 126 -4.58 -9.71 -3.76
N ALA A 127 -5.02 -9.20 -4.91
CA ALA A 127 -5.65 -9.99 -5.95
C ALA A 127 -5.33 -9.43 -7.34
N HIS A 128 -5.61 -10.22 -8.37
CA HIS A 128 -5.36 -9.84 -9.76
C HIS A 128 -6.65 -9.41 -10.45
N THR A 129 -6.63 -8.23 -11.03
CA THR A 129 -7.77 -7.61 -11.71
C THR A 129 -7.94 -8.11 -13.14
N ASP A 130 -9.12 -7.90 -13.70
CA ASP A 130 -9.45 -8.07 -15.13
C ASP A 130 -8.75 -7.05 -16.06
N LEU A 131 -8.05 -6.04 -15.51
CA LEU A 131 -7.14 -5.13 -16.23
C LEU A 131 -5.71 -5.70 -16.40
N GLU A 132 -5.57 -7.00 -16.14
CA GLU A 132 -4.29 -7.70 -16.09
C GLU A 132 -3.26 -7.07 -15.14
N ARG A 133 -3.73 -6.49 -14.03
CA ARG A 133 -2.91 -5.85 -13.01
C ARG A 133 -3.18 -6.42 -11.63
N THR A 134 -2.16 -6.48 -10.79
CA THR A 134 -2.31 -6.79 -9.37
C THR A 134 -2.64 -5.56 -8.56
N ALA A 135 -3.61 -5.68 -7.67
CA ALA A 135 -4.07 -4.62 -6.80
C ALA A 135 -4.00 -5.04 -5.33
N LEU A 136 -3.84 -4.04 -4.47
CA LEU A 136 -3.84 -4.17 -3.02
C LEU A 136 -4.95 -3.30 -2.45
N GLY A 137 -5.84 -3.89 -1.68
CA GLY A 137 -6.81 -3.20 -0.85
C GLY A 137 -6.46 -3.37 0.62
N PHE A 138 -6.52 -2.29 1.40
CA PHE A 138 -6.35 -2.29 2.85
C PHE A 138 -7.66 -1.90 3.51
N TYR A 139 -8.10 -2.73 4.44
CA TYR A 139 -9.27 -2.55 5.26
C TYR A 139 -8.87 -2.34 6.71
N TYR A 140 -9.42 -1.30 7.33
CA TYR A 140 -9.34 -1.04 8.76
C TYR A 140 -10.73 -1.21 9.38
N ASP A 141 -10.84 -2.05 10.41
CA ASP A 141 -12.11 -2.44 11.03
C ASP A 141 -13.19 -2.81 10.00
N GLY A 142 -12.77 -3.58 9.00
CA GLY A 142 -13.63 -4.08 7.92
C GLY A 142 -14.06 -3.04 6.89
N LYS A 143 -13.62 -1.78 6.95
CA LYS A 143 -13.90 -0.73 5.95
C LYS A 143 -12.70 -0.50 5.05
N LEU A 144 -12.93 -0.38 3.74
CA LEU A 144 -11.87 -0.08 2.78
C LEU A 144 -11.31 1.32 3.03
N THR A 145 -10.00 1.39 3.29
CA THR A 145 -9.31 2.63 3.66
C THR A 145 -8.29 3.06 2.61
N LEU A 146 -7.63 2.10 1.95
CA LEU A 146 -6.63 2.37 0.92
C LEU A 146 -6.73 1.32 -0.18
N ALA A 147 -6.58 1.73 -1.44
CA ALA A 147 -6.43 0.80 -2.56
C ALA A 147 -5.47 1.36 -3.61
N THR A 148 -4.52 0.53 -4.05
CA THR A 148 -3.52 0.89 -5.07
C THR A 148 -3.18 -0.31 -5.95
N PHE A 149 -2.80 -0.05 -7.20
CA PHE A 149 -2.09 -1.06 -8.00
C PHE A 149 -0.70 -1.31 -7.42
N ILE A 150 -0.25 -2.55 -7.55
CA ILE A 150 1.02 -3.06 -7.01
C ILE A 150 1.70 -3.96 -8.04
N SER A 151 2.99 -4.22 -7.87
CA SER A 151 3.73 -5.15 -8.72
C SER A 151 4.28 -6.31 -7.91
N ILE A 152 3.93 -7.54 -8.30
CA ILE A 152 4.35 -8.77 -7.63
C ILE A 152 5.56 -9.41 -8.33
N GLY A 153 5.99 -10.59 -7.85
CA GLY A 153 7.06 -11.38 -8.44
C GLY A 153 6.77 -11.84 -9.87
N LYS A 154 7.81 -11.94 -10.70
CA LYS A 154 7.71 -12.57 -12.03
C LYS A 154 7.20 -14.01 -11.93
N LYS A 155 6.63 -14.56 -13.01
CA LYS A 155 6.11 -15.95 -13.02
C LYS A 155 7.17 -17.00 -12.67
N ASN A 156 8.44 -16.74 -12.98
CA ASN A 156 9.58 -17.59 -12.62
C ASN A 156 10.20 -17.27 -11.24
N MET A 157 9.69 -16.24 -10.54
CA MET A 157 10.14 -15.77 -9.22
C MET A 157 8.92 -15.33 -8.40
N ARG A 158 8.05 -16.31 -8.12
CA ARG A 158 6.68 -16.05 -7.67
C ARG A 158 6.64 -15.43 -6.27
N SER A 159 5.73 -14.47 -6.08
CA SER A 159 5.27 -14.05 -4.77
C SER A 159 4.55 -15.18 -4.07
N LYS A 160 4.65 -15.24 -2.74
CA LYS A 160 4.07 -16.32 -1.96
C LYS A 160 2.59 -16.07 -1.72
N GLU A 161 1.77 -17.01 -2.18
CA GLU A 161 0.32 -17.02 -2.01
C GLU A 161 -0.07 -17.55 -0.61
N GLY A 162 -1.20 -17.06 -0.09
CA GLY A 162 -1.79 -17.55 1.17
C GLY A 162 -2.14 -16.43 2.15
N ILE A 163 -2.35 -16.83 3.41
CA ILE A 163 -2.70 -15.94 4.51
C ILE A 163 -1.50 -15.79 5.43
N PHE A 164 -1.11 -14.56 5.74
CA PHE A 164 0.05 -14.27 6.57
C PHE A 164 -0.23 -13.15 7.58
N SER A 165 0.65 -13.01 8.56
CA SER A 165 0.74 -11.80 9.37
C SER A 165 1.79 -10.86 8.79
N LEU A 166 1.55 -9.55 8.84
CA LEU A 166 2.59 -8.56 8.52
C LEU A 166 3.33 -8.14 9.80
N ARG A 167 4.61 -7.84 9.64
CA ARG A 167 5.45 -7.28 10.70
C ARG A 167 6.32 -6.18 10.12
N HIS A 168 6.50 -5.11 10.88
CA HIS A 168 7.47 -4.07 10.54
C HIS A 168 8.88 -4.63 10.55
N ASP A 169 9.62 -4.27 9.51
CA ASP A 169 11.06 -4.42 9.45
C ASP A 169 11.65 -2.99 9.46
N SER A 170 12.47 -2.60 8.49
CA SER A 170 13.12 -1.28 8.47
C SER A 170 12.57 -0.31 7.42
N ILE A 171 12.49 0.98 7.78
CA ILE A 171 12.25 2.10 6.85
C ILE A 171 13.35 2.18 5.78
N PHE A 172 14.60 1.86 6.14
CA PHE A 172 15.78 1.97 5.28
C PHE A 172 16.36 0.60 4.90
N TYR A 173 15.52 -0.43 4.82
CA TYR A 173 15.98 -1.80 4.54
C TYR A 173 16.66 -1.91 3.16
N ARG A 174 17.77 -2.66 3.10
CA ARG A 174 18.43 -3.07 1.85
C ARG A 174 18.44 -4.59 1.74
N SER A 175 18.14 -5.11 0.56
CA SER A 175 18.17 -6.54 0.30
C SER A 175 19.59 -7.08 0.43
N ARG A 176 19.77 -8.13 1.24
CA ARG A 176 21.04 -8.87 1.32
C ARG A 176 21.23 -9.82 0.13
N MET A 177 20.15 -10.23 -0.53
CA MET A 177 20.16 -11.22 -1.60
C MET A 177 20.22 -10.58 -3.01
N PHE A 178 19.82 -9.32 -3.14
CA PHE A 178 19.75 -8.61 -4.40
C PHE A 178 20.69 -7.40 -4.38
N ASN A 179 21.99 -7.64 -4.17
CA ASN A 179 23.07 -6.65 -4.26
C ASN A 179 22.81 -5.31 -3.53
N GLY A 180 22.13 -5.34 -2.37
CA GLY A 180 21.84 -4.13 -1.62
C GLY A 180 20.72 -3.26 -2.20
N GLU A 181 19.87 -3.80 -3.08
CA GLU A 181 18.70 -3.10 -3.63
C GLU A 181 17.86 -2.47 -2.51
N PRO A 182 17.47 -1.19 -2.65
CA PRO A 182 16.69 -0.50 -1.63
C PRO A 182 15.27 -1.07 -1.56
N MET A 183 14.82 -1.35 -0.34
CA MET A 183 13.47 -1.82 -0.04
C MET A 183 12.83 -0.95 1.06
N PRO A 184 12.57 0.34 0.79
CA PRO A 184 12.12 1.24 1.82
C PRO A 184 10.76 0.86 2.40
N TYR A 185 10.53 1.22 3.66
CA TYR A 185 9.28 0.95 4.38
C TYR A 185 8.91 -0.55 4.35
N ALA A 186 9.87 -1.42 4.65
CA ALA A 186 9.70 -2.86 4.51
C ALA A 186 8.79 -3.45 5.59
N LEU A 187 7.76 -4.17 5.15
CA LEU A 187 6.90 -5.02 5.98
C LEU A 187 7.11 -6.48 5.54
N ARG A 188 7.44 -7.36 6.47
CA ARG A 188 7.67 -8.78 6.18
C ARG A 188 6.38 -9.58 6.36
N TYR A 189 6.03 -10.42 5.39
CA TYR A 189 4.85 -11.28 5.50
C TYR A 189 5.19 -12.78 5.52
N SER A 190 6.31 -13.22 4.93
CA SER A 190 6.76 -14.62 5.05
C SER A 190 8.22 -14.75 4.69
N GLY A 191 9.07 -15.37 5.52
CA GLY A 191 10.45 -15.71 5.15
C GLY A 191 11.19 -14.55 4.43
N PRO A 192 11.66 -14.72 3.18
CA PRO A 192 12.33 -13.67 2.39
C PRO A 192 11.37 -12.71 1.64
N TYR A 193 10.06 -12.82 1.85
CA TYR A 193 9.03 -12.07 1.12
C TYR A 193 8.52 -10.87 1.91
N PHE A 194 8.55 -9.71 1.26
CA PHE A 194 8.19 -8.42 1.84
C PHE A 194 7.16 -7.69 0.99
N LEU A 195 6.42 -6.81 1.65
CA LEU A 195 5.69 -5.68 1.09
C LEU A 195 6.56 -4.43 1.31
N HIS A 196 6.95 -3.72 0.26
CA HIS A 196 7.85 -2.57 0.38
C HIS A 196 7.68 -1.60 -0.78
N ARG A 197 8.25 -0.39 -0.65
CA ARG A 197 8.26 0.59 -1.73
C ARG A 197 9.12 0.05 -2.86
N GLY A 198 8.62 0.10 -4.08
CA GLY A 198 9.38 -0.25 -5.27
C GLY A 198 8.76 0.34 -6.54
N GLU A 199 9.49 0.28 -7.65
CA GLU A 199 8.91 0.57 -8.96
C GLU A 199 7.74 -0.37 -9.22
N SER A 200 6.58 0.22 -9.52
CA SER A 200 5.33 -0.49 -9.70
C SER A 200 4.51 0.11 -10.82
N ASP A 201 4.07 -0.76 -11.73
CA ASP A 201 3.24 -0.48 -12.90
C ASP A 201 1.93 -1.31 -12.90
N GLY A 202 1.69 -2.07 -11.82
CA GLY A 202 0.58 -3.01 -11.72
C GLY A 202 0.91 -4.43 -12.21
N THR A 203 2.07 -4.68 -12.81
CA THR A 203 2.42 -5.96 -13.45
C THR A 203 3.48 -6.76 -12.67
N TYR A 204 3.90 -7.91 -13.19
CA TYR A 204 4.89 -8.79 -12.54
C TYR A 204 6.32 -8.28 -12.77
N ARG A 205 6.90 -7.58 -11.79
CA ARG A 205 8.22 -6.95 -11.95
C ARG A 205 9.29 -7.42 -10.97
N SER A 206 8.93 -7.97 -9.83
CA SER A 206 9.88 -8.21 -8.73
C SER A 206 10.50 -9.61 -8.74
N HIS A 207 11.42 -9.84 -7.80
CA HIS A 207 12.01 -11.15 -7.49
C HIS A 207 11.21 -11.92 -6.41
N GLY A 208 9.91 -11.61 -6.23
CA GLY A 208 9.00 -12.29 -5.31
C GLY A 208 8.37 -11.38 -4.25
N CYS A 209 9.00 -10.26 -3.92
CA CYS A 209 8.41 -9.26 -3.03
C CYS A 209 7.22 -8.54 -3.69
N VAL A 210 6.35 -7.94 -2.90
CA VAL A 210 5.29 -7.06 -3.39
C VAL A 210 5.82 -5.63 -3.36
N ARG A 211 5.98 -5.04 -4.56
CA ARG A 211 6.37 -3.64 -4.74
C ARG A 211 5.11 -2.78 -4.76
N VAL A 212 5.03 -1.85 -3.82
CA VAL A 212 3.92 -0.91 -3.67
C VAL A 212 4.41 0.48 -4.08
N PRO A 213 3.58 1.30 -4.74
CA PRO A 213 3.97 2.67 -5.00
C PRO A 213 4.19 3.42 -3.70
N GLY A 214 5.22 4.25 -3.70
CA GLY A 214 5.89 4.55 -2.46
C GLY A 214 5.09 5.43 -1.49
N ILE A 215 4.17 6.28 -1.94
CA ILE A 215 3.32 7.05 -1.03
C ILE A 215 2.38 6.15 -0.24
N TYR A 216 1.79 5.15 -0.91
CA TYR A 216 0.89 4.18 -0.30
C TYR A 216 1.66 3.26 0.65
N GLN A 217 2.89 2.84 0.29
CA GLN A 217 3.71 2.07 1.21
C GLN A 217 4.11 2.85 2.46
N LYS A 218 4.54 4.12 2.30
CA LYS A 218 4.85 4.99 3.44
C LYS A 218 3.63 5.10 4.35
N TRP A 219 2.47 5.39 3.77
CA TRP A 219 1.22 5.49 4.51
C TRP A 219 0.90 4.19 5.26
N LEU A 220 0.96 3.02 4.59
CA LEU A 220 0.74 1.72 5.25
C LEU A 220 1.73 1.49 6.39
N TYR A 221 3.02 1.76 6.19
CA TYR A 221 4.03 1.56 7.23
C TYR A 221 3.77 2.44 8.47
N GLU A 222 3.32 3.68 8.25
CA GLU A 222 3.01 4.64 9.31
C GLU A 222 1.67 4.38 10.00
N HIS A 223 0.70 3.74 9.33
CA HIS A 223 -0.66 3.52 9.84
C HIS A 223 -0.95 2.07 10.25
N LEU A 224 -0.06 1.12 9.96
CA LEU A 224 -0.16 -0.23 10.49
C LEU A 224 0.50 -0.36 11.88
N PRO A 225 -0.06 -1.20 12.77
CA PRO A 225 0.51 -1.45 14.09
C PRO A 225 1.81 -2.24 14.00
N SER A 226 2.80 -1.89 14.82
CA SER A 226 4.11 -2.54 14.83
C SER A 226 4.17 -3.85 15.63
N SER A 227 3.20 -4.08 16.53
CA SER A 227 3.08 -5.31 17.32
C SER A 227 1.68 -5.48 17.90
N GLY A 228 1.34 -6.69 18.37
CA GLY A 228 0.18 -6.95 19.23
C GLY A 228 -1.20 -6.96 18.57
N ALA A 229 -1.35 -6.46 17.35
CA ALA A 229 -2.63 -6.38 16.65
C ALA A 229 -2.92 -7.57 15.72
N ASP A 230 -4.20 -7.82 15.43
CA ASP A 230 -4.63 -8.76 14.39
C ASP A 230 -4.45 -8.13 13.00
N LEU A 231 -3.21 -8.18 12.52
CA LEU A 231 -2.78 -7.71 11.21
C LEU A 231 -2.57 -8.89 10.26
N ARG A 232 -3.43 -8.98 9.25
CA ARG A 232 -3.43 -10.05 8.25
C ARG A 232 -3.23 -9.52 6.84
N ILE A 233 -2.61 -10.34 6.01
CA ILE A 233 -2.64 -10.21 4.55
C ILE A 233 -3.16 -11.49 3.93
N ILE A 234 -4.04 -11.33 2.97
CA ILE A 234 -4.43 -12.35 2.01
C ILE A 234 -3.69 -12.04 0.71
N VAL A 235 -2.89 -12.98 0.23
CA VAL A 235 -2.37 -12.99 -1.14
C VAL A 235 -3.18 -14.03 -1.89
N HIS A 236 -4.23 -13.59 -2.58
CA HIS A 236 -5.23 -14.47 -3.21
C HIS A 236 -4.87 -14.71 -4.68
N LYS A 237 -4.52 -15.96 -5.03
CA LYS A 237 -4.25 -16.43 -6.40
C LYS A 237 -3.64 -15.34 -7.30
N PRO A 238 -2.49 -14.74 -6.92
CA PRO A 238 -2.06 -13.45 -7.46
C PRO A 238 -1.58 -13.51 -8.93
N TYR A 239 -1.64 -14.70 -9.54
CA TYR A 239 -1.29 -14.96 -10.95
C TYR A 239 -2.49 -15.39 -11.80
N GLU A 240 -3.71 -15.34 -11.23
CA GLU A 240 -4.97 -15.66 -11.89
C GLU A 240 -5.91 -14.46 -11.77
N ILE A 241 -6.53 -14.04 -12.87
CA ILE A 241 -7.55 -12.98 -12.85
C ILE A 241 -8.72 -13.46 -11.98
N THR A 242 -8.90 -12.79 -10.85
CA THR A 242 -9.84 -13.20 -9.80
C THR A 242 -10.69 -12.04 -9.28
N LEU A 243 -10.25 -10.79 -9.48
CA LEU A 243 -10.93 -9.59 -9.01
C LEU A 243 -11.58 -8.85 -10.19
N PHE A 244 -12.90 -8.80 -10.21
CA PHE A 244 -13.66 -8.20 -11.30
C PHE A 244 -14.32 -6.90 -10.88
N LYS A 245 -14.38 -5.95 -11.81
CA LYS A 245 -15.15 -4.72 -11.61
C LYS A 245 -16.64 -5.06 -11.62
N LYS A 246 -17.41 -4.45 -10.72
CA LYS A 246 -18.88 -4.54 -10.71
C LYS A 246 -19.49 -3.27 -11.30
#